data_AF-A0A7V6WHB5-F1
#
_entry.id   AF-A0A7V6WHB5-F1
#
_cell.length_a   1.000
_cell.length_b   1.000
_cell.length_c   1.000
_cell.angle_alpha   90.00
_cell.angle_beta   90.00
_cell.angle_gamma   90.00
#
_symmetry.space_group_name_H-M   'P 1'
#
loop_
_entity.id
_entity.type
_entity.pdbx_description
1 polymer ?
#
loop_
_entity_poly.entity_id
_entity_poly.type
_entity_poly.pdbx_seq_one_letter_code
_entity_poly.pdbx_strand_id
1 'polypeptide(L)'
;MSPLNTAIKIFKILLEKGQLDRNVDSDLFLDFRQPEVRSVLAELEEEMEFAIVESAGTLYLVPASGNDLLGFVTKDLREWVASDARLADAFLLCYIIMFLVYLFYGGKNINPKQREFLRVSALLEELDRRFGLALREREATEALEEKYALNFLKVAEVWDSKRGFEERSRKTKVGTVLSVCRLLERERLIRLVDEDREIRTTKKLDDLMLHHYLQENRVQEINRLFEGGGEEDAKDQ
;
A
#
# COMPACT_ATOMS: atom_id res chain seq x y z
N MET A 1 -35.83 -4.08 4.38
CA MET A 1 -34.95 -3.71 5.52
C MET A 1 -34.79 -2.19 5.52
N SER A 2 -34.53 -1.54 6.65
CA SER A 2 -34.26 -0.09 6.63
C SER A 2 -32.93 0.19 5.89
N PRO A 3 -32.79 1.33 5.20
CA PRO A 3 -31.55 1.71 4.52
C PRO A 3 -30.33 1.66 5.46
N LEU A 4 -30.50 2.14 6.70
CA LEU A 4 -29.48 2.09 7.74
C LEU A 4 -29.00 0.65 8.05
N ASN A 5 -29.93 -0.28 8.24
CA ASN A 5 -29.57 -1.67 8.54
C ASN A 5 -28.81 -2.32 7.38
N THR A 6 -29.14 -1.97 6.15
CA THR A 6 -28.46 -2.47 4.96
C THR A 6 -27.06 -1.86 4.80
N ALA A 7 -26.93 -0.54 4.99
CA ALA A 7 -25.64 0.15 5.00
C ALA A 7 -24.68 -0.44 6.05
N ILE A 8 -25.17 -0.66 7.28
CA ILE A 8 -24.37 -1.30 8.36
C ILE A 8 -23.91 -2.70 7.97
N LYS A 9 -24.74 -3.49 7.27
CA LYS A 9 -24.35 -4.83 6.80
C LYS A 9 -23.25 -4.77 5.74
N ILE A 10 -23.37 -3.85 4.78
CA ILE A 10 -22.34 -3.61 3.77
C ILE A 10 -21.04 -3.19 4.47
N PHE A 11 -21.10 -2.21 5.36
CA PHE A 11 -19.95 -1.72 6.11
C PHE A 11 -19.28 -2.82 6.93
N LYS A 12 -20.05 -3.66 7.62
CA LYS A 12 -19.51 -4.82 8.36
C LYS A 12 -18.72 -5.77 7.46
N ILE A 13 -19.25 -6.12 6.28
CA ILE A 13 -18.53 -6.98 5.32
C ILE A 13 -17.24 -6.31 4.85
N LEU A 14 -17.30 -5.02 4.57
CA LEU A 14 -16.13 -4.24 4.16
C LEU A 14 -15.06 -4.19 5.26
N LEU A 15 -15.42 -4.04 6.53
CA LEU A 15 -14.48 -4.11 7.65
C LEU A 15 -13.85 -5.50 7.80
N GLU A 16 -14.65 -6.56 7.70
CA GLU A 16 -14.16 -7.94 7.90
C GLU A 16 -13.30 -8.44 6.73
N LYS A 17 -13.69 -8.10 5.50
CA LYS A 17 -13.09 -8.67 4.27
C LYS A 17 -12.22 -7.69 3.51
N GLY A 18 -12.34 -6.39 3.78
CA GLY A 18 -11.79 -5.32 2.94
C GLY A 18 -12.46 -5.21 1.56
N GLN A 19 -13.47 -6.03 1.27
CA GLN A 19 -14.17 -6.07 -0.01
C GLN A 19 -15.56 -6.72 0.06
N LEU A 20 -16.46 -6.33 -0.84
CA LEU A 20 -17.76 -6.93 -1.09
C LEU A 20 -17.88 -7.25 -2.59
N ASP A 21 -18.11 -8.52 -2.95
CA ASP A 21 -18.09 -8.96 -4.35
C ASP A 21 -19.51 -9.24 -4.87
N ARG A 22 -19.87 -8.73 -6.05
CA ARG A 22 -21.21 -8.93 -6.63
C ARG A 22 -21.60 -10.39 -6.80
N ASN A 23 -20.65 -11.29 -7.08
CA ASN A 23 -20.98 -12.70 -7.31
C ASN A 23 -21.18 -13.48 -6.00
N VAL A 24 -20.63 -12.98 -4.90
CA VAL A 24 -20.72 -13.60 -3.57
C VAL A 24 -21.81 -12.95 -2.73
N ASP A 25 -21.88 -11.62 -2.75
CA ASP A 25 -22.73 -10.76 -1.93
C ASP A 25 -23.77 -10.01 -2.81
N SER A 26 -24.36 -10.72 -3.79
CA SER A 26 -25.22 -10.14 -4.86
C SER A 26 -26.31 -9.19 -4.34
N ASP A 27 -27.10 -9.61 -3.36
CA ASP A 27 -28.20 -8.80 -2.84
C ASP A 27 -27.70 -7.49 -2.21
N LEU A 28 -26.63 -7.57 -1.40
CA LEU A 28 -26.03 -6.40 -0.76
C LEU A 28 -25.34 -5.48 -1.78
N PHE A 29 -24.77 -6.05 -2.84
CA PHE A 29 -24.19 -5.27 -3.94
C PHE A 29 -25.29 -4.50 -4.70
N LEU A 30 -26.45 -5.12 -4.93
CA LEU A 30 -27.60 -4.44 -5.54
C LEU A 30 -28.16 -3.37 -4.60
N ASP A 31 -28.29 -3.66 -3.31
CA ASP A 31 -28.75 -2.72 -2.31
C ASP A 31 -27.83 -1.50 -2.18
N PHE A 32 -26.50 -1.68 -2.31
CA PHE A 32 -25.54 -0.57 -2.37
C PHE A 32 -25.87 0.46 -3.46
N ARG A 33 -26.57 0.07 -4.54
CA ARG A 33 -26.96 1.00 -5.61
C ARG A 33 -28.17 1.86 -5.26
N GLN A 34 -28.90 1.54 -4.19
CA GLN A 34 -30.07 2.31 -3.78
C GLN A 34 -29.63 3.66 -3.19
N PRO A 35 -30.21 4.80 -3.65
CA PRO A 35 -29.81 6.14 -3.20
C PRO A 35 -29.83 6.32 -1.68
N GLU A 36 -30.82 5.75 -1.01
CA GLU A 36 -31.01 5.84 0.44
C GLU A 36 -29.90 5.10 1.20
N VAL A 37 -29.46 3.95 0.68
CA VAL A 37 -28.33 3.19 1.26
C VAL A 37 -27.01 3.93 1.03
N ARG A 38 -26.83 4.50 -0.17
CA ARG A 38 -25.63 5.30 -0.49
C ARG A 38 -25.52 6.54 0.38
N SER A 39 -26.63 7.21 0.69
CA SER A 39 -26.63 8.37 1.58
C SER A 39 -26.06 8.01 2.96
N VAL A 40 -26.54 6.91 3.55
CA VAL A 40 -26.03 6.44 4.85
C VAL A 40 -24.57 6.02 4.77
N LEU A 41 -24.16 5.34 3.69
CA LEU A 41 -22.76 4.96 3.53
C LEU A 41 -21.83 6.17 3.35
N ALA A 42 -22.29 7.24 2.69
CA ALA A 42 -21.54 8.47 2.55
C ALA A 42 -21.32 9.18 3.89
N GLU A 43 -22.34 9.22 4.75
CA GLU A 43 -22.20 9.71 6.14
C GLU A 43 -21.17 8.88 6.92
N LEU A 44 -21.15 7.55 6.72
CA LEU A 44 -20.14 6.69 7.34
C LEU A 44 -18.73 6.91 6.77
N GLU A 45 -18.58 7.09 5.45
CA GLU A 45 -17.31 7.40 4.79
C GLU A 45 -16.68 8.68 5.37
N GLU A 46 -17.51 9.71 5.61
CA GLU A 46 -17.09 10.98 6.22
C GLU A 46 -16.70 10.81 7.71
N GLU A 47 -17.60 10.30 8.54
CA GLU A 47 -17.39 10.19 10.00
C GLU A 47 -16.29 9.21 10.38
N MET A 48 -16.07 8.16 9.57
CA MET A 48 -15.08 7.11 9.84
C MET A 48 -13.86 7.24 8.93
N GLU A 49 -13.75 8.31 8.16
CA GLU A 49 -12.60 8.66 7.31
C GLU A 49 -12.13 7.53 6.38
N PHE A 50 -13.03 6.99 5.56
CA PHE A 50 -12.70 6.00 4.53
C PHE A 50 -13.44 6.28 3.22
N ALA A 51 -13.04 5.59 2.15
CA ALA A 51 -13.72 5.61 0.87
C ALA A 51 -14.12 4.20 0.43
N ILE A 52 -15.27 4.09 -0.24
CA ILE A 52 -15.74 2.91 -0.94
C ILE A 52 -15.38 3.05 -2.42
N VAL A 53 -14.37 2.29 -2.84
CA VAL A 53 -13.95 2.22 -4.24
C VAL A 53 -14.69 1.10 -4.94
N GLU A 54 -15.44 1.42 -5.98
CA GLU A 54 -16.07 0.42 -6.84
C GLU A 54 -15.19 0.10 -8.06
N SER A 55 -14.85 -1.18 -8.26
CA SER A 55 -14.20 -1.65 -9.49
C SER A 55 -14.73 -3.01 -9.92
N ALA A 56 -15.08 -3.15 -11.20
CA ALA A 56 -15.40 -4.42 -11.86
C ALA A 56 -16.34 -5.35 -11.06
N GLY A 57 -17.38 -4.79 -10.43
CA GLY A 57 -18.33 -5.55 -9.63
C GLY A 57 -17.88 -5.91 -8.22
N THR A 58 -16.83 -5.26 -7.70
CA THR A 58 -16.35 -5.39 -6.33
C THR A 58 -16.30 -4.00 -5.68
N LEU A 59 -16.74 -3.89 -4.43
CA LEU A 59 -16.57 -2.70 -3.60
C LEU A 59 -15.38 -2.94 -2.66
N TYR A 60 -14.53 -1.94 -2.49
CA TYR A 60 -13.36 -1.98 -1.61
C TYR A 60 -13.43 -0.86 -0.60
N LEU A 61 -13.07 -1.15 0.65
CA LEU A 61 -12.88 -0.11 1.67
C LEU A 61 -11.41 0.32 1.65
N VAL A 62 -11.20 1.62 1.50
CA VAL A 62 -9.88 2.26 1.49
C VAL A 62 -9.87 3.32 2.59
N PRO A 63 -9.13 3.12 3.69
CA PRO A 63 -8.99 4.14 4.72
C PRO A 63 -8.35 5.42 4.15
N ALA A 64 -8.76 6.58 4.65
CA ALA A 64 -8.07 7.83 4.36
C ALA A 64 -6.65 7.82 4.94
N SER A 65 -5.77 8.65 4.36
CA SER A 65 -4.42 8.87 4.88
C SER A 65 -4.50 9.43 6.30
N GLY A 66 -3.91 8.74 7.28
CA GLY A 66 -3.93 9.15 8.69
C GLY A 66 -5.09 8.60 9.52
N ASN A 67 -5.95 7.77 8.94
CA ASN A 67 -6.97 7.06 9.70
C ASN A 67 -6.32 5.94 10.55
N ASP A 68 -6.04 6.23 11.81
CA ASP A 68 -5.40 5.30 12.75
C ASP A 68 -6.32 4.15 13.19
N LEU A 69 -7.64 4.28 12.99
CA LEU A 69 -8.63 3.27 13.39
C LEU A 69 -8.72 2.13 12.35
N LEU A 70 -8.78 2.49 11.07
CA LEU A 70 -8.94 1.56 9.95
C LEU A 70 -7.63 1.28 9.21
N GLY A 71 -6.66 2.18 9.36
CA GLY A 71 -5.32 2.07 8.80
C GLY A 71 -4.32 1.45 9.77
N PHE A 72 -3.04 1.74 9.53
CA PHE A 72 -1.94 1.23 10.33
C PHE A 72 -1.13 2.39 10.89
N VAL A 73 -0.83 2.32 12.18
CA VAL A 73 0.06 3.28 12.82
C VAL A 73 1.52 2.83 12.70
N THR A 74 2.44 3.75 12.97
CA THR A 74 3.89 3.46 12.99
C THR A 74 4.25 2.30 13.93
N LYS A 75 3.48 2.10 15.00
CA LYS A 75 3.65 0.96 15.92
C LYS A 75 3.39 -0.38 15.22
N ASP A 76 2.30 -0.49 14.45
CA ASP A 76 1.94 -1.72 13.74
C ASP A 76 3.02 -2.09 12.71
N LEU A 77 3.49 -1.09 11.96
CA LEU A 77 4.56 -1.26 10.97
C LEU A 77 5.84 -1.81 11.59
N ARG A 78 6.21 -1.33 12.79
CA ARG A 78 7.37 -1.85 13.53
C ARG A 78 7.14 -3.28 14.02
N GLU A 79 6.00 -3.54 14.65
CA GLU A 79 5.66 -4.86 15.20
C GLU A 79 5.64 -5.96 14.12
N TRP A 80 5.31 -5.61 12.87
CA TRP A 80 5.40 -6.53 11.74
C TRP A 80 6.82 -6.89 11.34
N VAL A 81 7.79 -6.00 11.57
CA VAL A 81 9.21 -6.32 11.37
C VAL A 81 9.71 -7.20 12.51
N ALA A 82 9.63 -6.70 13.74
CA ALA A 82 10.01 -7.37 14.97
C ALA A 82 9.54 -6.57 16.20
N SER A 83 9.41 -7.24 17.36
CA SER A 83 9.05 -6.58 18.62
C SER A 83 10.03 -5.48 19.08
N ASP A 84 11.29 -5.58 18.66
CA ASP A 84 12.38 -4.64 18.95
C ASP A 84 12.76 -3.78 17.73
N ALA A 85 11.92 -3.76 16.67
CA ALA A 85 12.21 -3.03 15.45
C ALA A 85 12.31 -1.51 15.69
N ARG A 86 13.28 -0.88 15.03
CA ARG A 86 13.46 0.58 15.04
C ARG A 86 12.57 1.22 13.99
N LEU A 87 12.37 2.53 14.09
CA LEU A 87 11.63 3.29 13.08
C LEU A 87 12.22 3.12 11.67
N ALA A 88 13.54 3.11 11.55
CA ALA A 88 14.23 2.91 10.27
C ALA A 88 13.95 1.53 9.64
N ASP A 89 13.70 0.50 10.46
CA ASP A 89 13.32 -0.83 9.96
C ASP A 89 11.89 -0.82 9.39
N ALA A 90 10.96 -0.05 9.99
CA ALA A 90 9.62 0.14 9.44
C ALA A 90 9.65 0.94 8.12
N PHE A 91 10.48 1.99 8.03
CA PHE A 91 10.65 2.73 6.78
C PHE A 91 11.26 1.89 5.67
N LEU A 92 12.17 0.97 5.99
CA LEU A 92 12.65 -0.02 5.02
C LEU A 92 11.52 -0.91 4.50
N LEU A 93 10.62 -1.38 5.38
CA LEU A 93 9.44 -2.14 4.97
C LEU A 93 8.55 -1.32 4.03
N CYS A 94 8.25 -0.07 4.37
CA CYS A 94 7.46 0.82 3.51
C CYS A 94 8.12 1.04 2.14
N TYR A 95 9.44 1.27 2.13
CA TYR A 95 10.18 1.42 0.87
C TYR A 95 10.06 0.18 -0.01
N ILE A 96 10.24 -1.02 0.56
CA ILE A 96 10.11 -2.28 -0.19
C ILE A 96 8.69 -2.43 -0.75
N ILE A 97 7.65 -2.07 0.00
CA ILE A 97 6.26 -2.08 -0.50
C ILE A 97 6.10 -1.13 -1.68
N MET A 98 6.48 0.15 -1.52
CA MET A 98 6.39 1.15 -2.59
C MET A 98 7.14 0.70 -3.83
N PHE A 99 8.33 0.13 -3.63
CA PHE A 99 9.18 -0.31 -4.72
C PHE A 99 8.64 -1.55 -5.43
N LEU A 100 8.08 -2.51 -4.68
CA LEU A 100 7.37 -3.67 -5.22
C LEU A 100 6.18 -3.21 -6.07
N VAL A 101 5.37 -2.29 -5.57
CA VAL A 101 4.23 -1.72 -6.32
C VAL A 101 4.71 -1.03 -7.59
N TYR A 102 5.78 -0.23 -7.51
CA TYR A 102 6.38 0.40 -8.69
C TYR A 102 6.84 -0.63 -9.73
N LEU A 103 7.43 -1.76 -9.32
CA LEU A 103 7.84 -2.81 -10.26
C LEU A 103 6.66 -3.46 -10.98
N PHE A 104 5.49 -3.56 -10.34
CA PHE A 104 4.27 -4.07 -10.96
C PHE A 104 3.53 -3.02 -11.79
N TYR A 105 3.49 -1.75 -11.36
CA TYR A 105 2.57 -0.74 -11.92
C TYR A 105 3.24 0.56 -12.39
N GLY A 106 4.57 0.63 -12.46
CA GLY A 106 5.33 1.83 -12.87
C GLY A 106 5.32 2.13 -14.37
N GLY A 107 4.36 1.59 -15.13
CA GLY A 107 4.23 1.82 -16.56
C GLY A 107 3.86 3.25 -16.91
N LYS A 108 4.51 3.80 -17.94
CA LYS A 108 4.20 5.14 -18.49
C LYS A 108 3.14 5.13 -19.60
N ASN A 109 2.61 3.96 -19.97
CA ASN A 109 1.67 3.77 -21.08
C ASN A 109 0.22 3.60 -20.59
N ILE A 110 -0.74 3.45 -21.53
CA ILE A 110 -2.18 3.22 -21.26
C ILE A 110 -2.43 2.09 -20.24
N ASN A 111 -1.57 1.07 -20.21
CA ASN A 111 -1.62 0.03 -19.18
C ASN A 111 -0.49 0.25 -18.15
N PRO A 112 -0.83 0.64 -16.91
CA PRO A 112 0.16 0.80 -15.85
C PRO A 112 0.81 -0.53 -15.44
N LYS A 113 0.07 -1.65 -15.51
CA LYS A 113 0.57 -2.97 -15.08
C LYS A 113 1.62 -3.51 -16.05
N GLN A 114 2.84 -3.68 -15.56
CA GLN A 114 4.03 -4.04 -16.35
C GLN A 114 4.32 -5.53 -16.38
N ARG A 115 3.83 -6.30 -15.40
CA ARG A 115 4.09 -7.73 -15.26
C ARG A 115 3.02 -8.43 -14.45
N GLU A 116 2.83 -9.72 -14.70
CA GLU A 116 1.89 -10.57 -13.95
C GLU A 116 2.54 -11.26 -12.74
N PHE A 117 3.87 -11.35 -12.73
CA PHE A 117 4.63 -11.96 -11.64
C PHE A 117 6.01 -11.31 -11.48
N LEU A 118 6.61 -11.50 -10.31
CA LEU A 118 7.95 -11.04 -9.96
C LEU A 118 8.65 -12.10 -9.12
N ARG A 119 9.85 -12.54 -9.51
CA ARG A 119 10.64 -13.43 -8.66
C ARG A 119 11.21 -12.65 -7.47
N VAL A 120 11.19 -13.28 -6.30
CA VAL A 120 11.79 -12.73 -5.06
C VAL A 120 13.28 -12.46 -5.25
N SER A 121 14.01 -13.31 -5.97
CA SER A 121 15.43 -13.08 -6.31
C SER A 121 15.63 -11.81 -7.14
N ALA A 122 14.76 -11.56 -8.12
CA ALA A 122 14.84 -10.36 -8.96
C ALA A 122 14.52 -9.09 -8.16
N LEU A 123 13.57 -9.15 -7.22
CA LEU A 123 13.30 -8.05 -6.30
C LEU A 123 14.52 -7.76 -5.40
N LEU A 124 15.17 -8.79 -4.87
CA LEU A 124 16.37 -8.67 -4.05
C LEU A 124 17.52 -8.02 -4.83
N GLU A 125 17.81 -8.49 -6.03
CA GLU A 125 18.84 -7.93 -6.91
C GLU A 125 18.60 -6.45 -7.20
N GLU A 126 17.34 -6.08 -7.44
CA GLU A 126 16.98 -4.71 -7.76
C GLU A 126 17.05 -3.78 -6.54
N LEU A 127 16.68 -4.27 -5.35
CA LEU A 127 16.88 -3.55 -4.09
C LEU A 127 18.37 -3.36 -3.79
N ASP A 128 19.19 -4.41 -3.94
CA ASP A 128 20.64 -4.34 -3.76
C ASP A 128 21.27 -3.32 -4.71
N ARG A 129 20.87 -3.34 -5.99
CA ARG A 129 21.33 -2.38 -6.99
C ARG A 129 20.97 -0.94 -6.61
N ARG A 130 19.73 -0.71 -6.20
CA ARG A 130 19.20 0.62 -5.86
C ARG A 130 19.84 1.20 -4.60
N PHE A 131 19.84 0.44 -3.50
CA PHE A 131 20.46 0.90 -2.26
C PHE A 131 21.98 1.02 -2.38
N GLY A 132 22.64 0.11 -3.11
CA GLY A 132 24.06 0.23 -3.41
C GLY A 132 24.39 1.44 -4.30
N LEU A 133 23.48 1.89 -5.17
CA LEU A 133 23.65 3.15 -5.91
C LEU A 133 23.50 4.35 -4.97
N ALA A 134 22.45 4.36 -4.13
CA ALA A 134 22.19 5.43 -3.17
C ALA A 134 23.39 5.69 -2.24
N LEU A 135 24.01 4.62 -1.74
CA LEU A 135 25.18 4.72 -0.86
C LEU A 135 26.45 5.17 -1.59
N ARG A 136 26.60 4.85 -2.88
CA ARG A 136 27.73 5.31 -3.70
C ARG A 136 27.59 6.76 -4.14
N GLU A 137 26.37 7.17 -4.49
CA GLU A 137 26.01 8.53 -4.93
C GLU A 137 25.44 9.33 -3.76
N ARG A 138 26.17 9.33 -2.64
CA ARG A 138 25.65 9.84 -1.37
C ARG A 138 25.28 11.32 -1.43
N GLU A 139 26.10 12.18 -2.04
CA GLU A 139 25.82 13.61 -2.18
C GLU A 139 24.54 13.89 -2.98
N ALA A 140 24.36 13.19 -4.11
CA ALA A 140 23.14 13.30 -4.91
C ALA A 140 21.92 12.77 -4.16
N THR A 141 22.12 11.73 -3.34
CA THR A 141 21.06 11.16 -2.51
C THR A 141 20.65 12.12 -1.39
N GLU A 142 21.61 12.76 -0.69
CA GLU A 142 21.34 13.77 0.34
C GLU A 142 20.54 14.95 -0.23
N ALA A 143 20.85 15.39 -1.45
CA ALA A 143 20.07 16.43 -2.13
C ALA A 143 18.61 16.00 -2.41
N LEU A 144 18.37 14.72 -2.73
CA LEU A 144 17.01 14.18 -2.88
C LEU A 144 16.30 14.03 -1.54
N GLU A 145 17.01 13.59 -0.50
CA GLU A 145 16.48 13.50 0.86
C GLU A 145 16.02 14.86 1.38
N GLU A 146 16.82 15.92 1.16
CA GLU A 146 16.46 17.29 1.50
C GLU A 146 15.23 17.76 0.72
N LYS A 147 15.22 17.53 -0.60
CA LYS A 147 14.10 17.93 -1.47
C LYS A 147 12.78 17.29 -1.08
N TYR A 148 12.79 16.00 -0.74
CA TYR A 148 11.58 15.23 -0.48
C TYR A 148 11.29 15.03 1.02
N ALA A 149 12.13 15.58 1.91
CA ALA A 149 12.10 15.37 3.36
C ALA A 149 12.05 13.87 3.76
N LEU A 150 12.80 13.03 3.05
CA LEU A 150 12.86 11.57 3.27
C LEU A 150 14.24 11.16 3.81
N ASN A 151 14.30 10.06 4.57
CA ASN A 151 15.55 9.51 5.11
C ASN A 151 15.94 8.20 4.39
N PHE A 152 16.17 8.30 3.09
CA PHE A 152 16.51 7.20 2.20
C PHE A 152 17.90 6.59 2.43
N LEU A 153 18.93 7.38 2.75
CA LEU A 153 20.25 6.90 3.13
C LEU A 153 20.16 6.01 4.35
N LYS A 154 19.40 6.41 5.37
CA LYS A 154 19.25 5.56 6.55
C LYS A 154 18.59 4.22 6.21
N VAL A 155 17.60 4.23 5.32
CA VAL A 155 16.97 3.00 4.84
C VAL A 155 17.98 2.13 4.06
N ALA A 156 18.81 2.73 3.21
CA ALA A 156 19.85 2.04 2.46
C ALA A 156 20.91 1.40 3.38
N GLU A 157 21.36 2.13 4.41
CA GLU A 157 22.26 1.59 5.45
C GLU A 157 21.64 0.41 6.20
N VAL A 158 20.35 0.50 6.56
CA VAL A 158 19.65 -0.60 7.24
C VAL A 158 19.63 -1.83 6.34
N TRP A 159 19.33 -1.66 5.04
CA TRP A 159 19.36 -2.75 4.07
C TRP A 159 20.75 -3.38 3.93
N ASP A 160 21.79 -2.56 3.79
CA ASP A 160 23.18 -3.02 3.64
C ASP A 160 23.68 -3.78 4.88
N SER A 161 23.23 -3.37 6.07
CA SER A 161 23.56 -4.05 7.33
C SER A 161 22.91 -5.44 7.51
N LYS A 162 21.90 -5.80 6.70
CA LYS A 162 21.24 -7.12 6.80
C LYS A 162 22.18 -8.21 6.28
N ARG A 163 22.19 -9.36 6.98
CA ARG A 163 23.00 -10.51 6.60
C ARG A 163 22.59 -11.08 5.23
N GLY A 164 23.54 -11.69 4.54
CA GLY A 164 23.39 -12.27 3.21
C GLY A 164 22.44 -13.47 3.11
N PHE A 165 22.37 -14.05 1.90
CA PHE A 165 21.33 -14.96 1.39
C PHE A 165 21.17 -16.31 2.15
N GLU A 166 22.12 -16.69 2.99
CA GLU A 166 22.26 -18.07 3.50
C GLU A 166 21.30 -18.45 4.65
N GLU A 167 20.61 -17.49 5.27
CA GLU A 167 19.65 -17.79 6.35
C GLU A 167 18.26 -17.20 6.04
N ARG A 168 17.20 -18.03 6.12
CA ARG A 168 15.79 -17.56 6.10
C ARG A 168 15.38 -16.91 7.44
N SER A 169 16.28 -16.13 8.04
CA SER A 169 16.01 -15.35 9.25
C SER A 169 15.43 -14.00 8.88
N ARG A 170 14.53 -13.44 9.69
CA ARG A 170 14.02 -12.06 9.53
C ARG A 170 15.13 -11.00 9.51
N LYS A 171 16.35 -11.36 9.94
CA LYS A 171 17.54 -10.50 9.94
C LYS A 171 18.32 -10.51 8.61
N THR A 172 17.91 -11.31 7.62
CA THR A 172 18.50 -11.31 6.28
C THR A 172 17.70 -10.46 5.30
N LYS A 173 18.33 -10.10 4.18
CA LYS A 173 17.64 -9.41 3.07
C LYS A 173 16.44 -10.21 2.56
N VAL A 174 16.63 -11.52 2.34
CA VAL A 174 15.58 -12.45 1.92
C VAL A 174 14.45 -12.49 2.95
N GLY A 175 14.77 -12.65 4.23
CA GLY A 175 13.77 -12.68 5.29
C GLY A 175 12.99 -11.37 5.41
N THR A 176 13.65 -10.23 5.19
CA THR A 176 12.99 -8.91 5.19
C THR A 176 11.97 -8.82 4.05
N VAL A 177 12.36 -9.19 2.82
CA VAL A 177 11.44 -9.18 1.66
C VAL A 177 10.28 -10.15 1.86
N LEU A 178 10.52 -11.35 2.37
CA LEU A 178 9.45 -12.32 2.64
C LEU A 178 8.50 -11.85 3.74
N SER A 179 8.99 -11.14 4.78
CA SER A 179 8.12 -10.52 5.78
C SER A 179 7.20 -9.48 5.15
N VAL A 180 7.71 -8.63 4.26
CA VAL A 180 6.89 -7.67 3.50
C VAL A 180 5.85 -8.39 2.64
N CYS A 181 6.25 -9.46 1.94
CA CYS A 181 5.34 -10.19 1.09
C CYS A 181 4.21 -10.86 1.89
N ARG A 182 4.52 -11.46 3.03
CA ARG A 182 3.52 -12.08 3.91
C ARG A 182 2.54 -11.07 4.49
N LEU A 183 3.01 -9.85 4.78
CA LEU A 183 2.13 -8.77 5.19
C LEU A 183 1.12 -8.42 4.08
N LEU A 184 1.60 -8.16 2.87
CA LEU A 184 0.74 -7.84 1.73
C LEU A 184 -0.20 -9.01 1.37
N GLU A 185 0.25 -10.24 1.55
CA GLU A 185 -0.57 -11.45 1.37
C GLU A 185 -1.68 -11.55 2.43
N ARG A 186 -1.39 -11.24 3.71
CA ARG A 186 -2.39 -11.17 4.78
C ARG A 186 -3.49 -10.16 4.45
N GLU A 187 -3.13 -9.03 3.86
CA GLU A 187 -4.06 -8.00 3.39
C GLU A 187 -4.73 -8.33 2.03
N ARG A 188 -4.45 -9.53 1.49
CA ARG A 188 -4.96 -10.07 0.23
C ARG A 188 -4.59 -9.23 -1.00
N LEU A 189 -3.46 -8.54 -0.96
CA LEU A 189 -2.95 -7.69 -2.05
C LEU A 189 -2.04 -8.47 -3.02
N ILE A 190 -1.29 -9.44 -2.50
CA ILE A 190 -0.44 -10.33 -3.31
C ILE A 190 -0.64 -11.79 -2.90
N ARG A 191 -0.02 -12.70 -3.66
CA ARG A 191 0.16 -14.11 -3.30
C ARG A 191 1.61 -14.52 -3.54
N LEU A 192 2.16 -15.29 -2.62
CA LEU A 192 3.40 -16.03 -2.81
C LEU A 192 3.09 -17.41 -3.41
N VAL A 193 3.78 -17.74 -4.49
CA VAL A 193 3.68 -19.05 -5.17
C VAL A 193 5.09 -19.58 -5.43
N ASP A 194 5.18 -20.83 -5.92
CA ASP A 194 6.46 -21.50 -6.18
C ASP A 194 7.38 -21.52 -4.94
N GLU A 195 6.88 -22.05 -3.81
CA GLU A 195 7.62 -22.13 -2.54
C GLU A 195 8.20 -20.78 -2.05
N ASP A 196 7.37 -19.73 -2.04
CA ASP A 196 7.75 -18.36 -1.70
C ASP A 196 8.76 -17.71 -2.66
N ARG A 197 8.95 -18.21 -3.89
CA ARG A 197 9.92 -17.66 -4.86
C ARG A 197 9.31 -16.67 -5.83
N GLU A 198 8.00 -16.71 -6.02
CA GLU A 198 7.30 -15.87 -7.00
C GLU A 198 6.16 -15.09 -6.33
N ILE A 199 6.14 -13.79 -6.61
CA ILE A 199 5.12 -12.85 -6.15
C ILE A 199 4.15 -12.62 -7.31
N ARG A 200 2.85 -12.71 -7.04
CA ARG A 200 1.77 -12.34 -7.98
C ARG A 200 0.80 -11.36 -7.32
N THR A 201 0.29 -10.40 -8.08
CA THR A 201 -0.75 -9.48 -7.59
C THR A 201 -2.10 -10.19 -7.55
N THR A 202 -2.98 -9.75 -6.65
CA THR A 202 -4.39 -10.18 -6.64
C THR A 202 -5.24 -9.22 -7.47
N LYS A 203 -6.47 -9.66 -7.81
CA LYS A 203 -7.48 -8.77 -8.42
C LYS A 203 -7.71 -7.51 -7.57
N LYS A 204 -7.71 -7.64 -6.23
CA LYS A 204 -7.89 -6.51 -5.30
C LYS A 204 -6.81 -5.44 -5.52
N LEU A 205 -5.53 -5.84 -5.56
CA LEU A 205 -4.46 -4.88 -5.79
C LEU A 205 -4.51 -4.29 -7.20
N ASP A 206 -4.77 -5.12 -8.22
CA ASP A 206 -4.93 -4.64 -9.60
C ASP A 206 -6.06 -3.60 -9.70
N ASP A 207 -7.22 -3.87 -9.11
CA ASP A 207 -8.36 -2.96 -9.11
C ASP A 207 -8.05 -1.64 -8.43
N LEU A 208 -7.47 -1.68 -7.23
CA LEU A 208 -7.12 -0.48 -6.47
C LEU A 208 -6.06 0.35 -7.20
N MET A 209 -5.05 -0.27 -7.78
CA MET A 209 -4.02 0.46 -8.53
C MET A 209 -4.61 1.11 -9.78
N LEU A 210 -5.37 0.36 -10.58
CA LEU A 210 -5.86 0.83 -11.89
C LEU A 210 -7.03 1.82 -11.76
N HIS A 211 -7.87 1.67 -10.75
CA HIS A 211 -9.13 2.41 -10.64
C HIS A 211 -9.20 3.37 -9.45
N HIS A 212 -8.14 3.46 -8.65
CA HIS A 212 -8.06 4.42 -7.55
C HIS A 212 -6.72 5.14 -7.47
N TYR A 213 -5.61 4.42 -7.26
CA TYR A 213 -4.32 5.05 -6.98
C TYR A 213 -3.62 5.67 -8.20
N LEU A 214 -3.81 5.09 -9.40
CA LEU A 214 -3.18 5.59 -10.63
C LEU A 214 -4.10 6.46 -11.48
N GLN A 215 -5.26 6.85 -10.93
CA GLN A 215 -6.05 7.91 -11.54
C GLN A 215 -5.30 9.24 -11.43
N GLU A 216 -5.39 10.06 -12.47
CA GLU A 216 -4.57 11.28 -12.62
C GLU A 216 -4.68 12.22 -11.41
N ASN A 217 -5.89 12.46 -10.91
CA ASN A 217 -6.15 13.26 -9.72
C ASN A 217 -5.45 12.71 -8.47
N ARG A 218 -5.51 11.39 -8.25
CA ARG A 218 -4.90 10.74 -7.09
C ARG A 218 -3.37 10.73 -7.20
N VAL A 219 -2.83 10.54 -8.39
CA VAL A 219 -1.38 10.64 -8.63
C VAL A 219 -0.89 12.06 -8.35
N GLN A 220 -1.64 13.08 -8.78
CA GLN A 220 -1.30 14.48 -8.48
C GLN A 220 -1.34 14.76 -6.97
N GLU A 221 -2.36 14.29 -6.26
CA GLU A 221 -2.46 14.39 -4.80
C GLU A 221 -1.27 13.73 -4.10
N ILE A 222 -0.95 12.49 -4.47
CA ILE A 222 0.19 11.75 -3.90
C ILE A 222 1.51 12.49 -4.18
N ASN A 223 1.72 12.98 -5.40
CA ASN A 223 2.93 13.73 -5.75
C ASN A 223 3.07 15.01 -4.93
N ARG A 224 1.98 15.75 -4.70
CA ARG A 224 1.99 16.95 -3.85
C ARG A 224 2.40 16.66 -2.40
N LEU A 225 2.06 15.48 -1.86
CA LEU A 225 2.53 15.07 -0.54
C LEU A 225 4.07 14.98 -0.48
N PHE A 226 4.70 14.49 -1.55
CA PHE A 226 6.16 14.38 -1.63
C PHE A 226 6.84 15.71 -1.97
N GLU A 227 6.18 16.60 -2.72
CA GLU A 227 6.71 17.94 -3.03
C GLU A 227 6.71 18.89 -1.81
N GLY A 228 6.36 18.38 -0.63
CA GLY A 228 6.38 19.10 0.64
C GLY A 228 5.14 19.95 0.78
N GLY A 229 3.97 19.30 0.89
CA GLY A 229 2.66 19.93 1.05
C GLY A 229 2.63 21.00 2.13
N GLY A 230 3.00 22.22 1.75
CA GLY A 230 2.50 23.43 2.36
C GLY A 230 1.11 23.64 1.78
N GLU A 231 0.10 23.47 2.62
CA GLU A 231 -0.95 24.48 2.58
C GLU A 231 -0.23 25.82 2.72
N GLU A 232 -0.30 26.66 1.68
CA GLU A 232 -0.18 28.08 1.91
C GLU A 232 -1.21 28.38 3.00
N ASP A 233 -0.75 28.63 4.23
CA ASP A 233 -1.53 29.29 5.26
C ASP A 233 -2.29 30.40 4.54
N ALA A 234 -3.60 30.24 4.43
CA ALA A 234 -4.50 31.31 4.04
C ALA A 234 -4.47 32.37 5.15
N LYS A 235 -3.35 33.09 5.26
CA LYS A 235 -3.28 34.43 5.79
C LYS A 235 -3.65 35.34 4.64
N ASP A 236 -4.94 35.58 4.53
CA ASP A 236 -5.48 36.91 4.25
C ASP A 236 -7.00 36.88 4.45
N GLN A 237 -7.41 37.07 5.72
CA GLN A 237 -8.50 37.95 6.13
C GLN A 237 -8.45 38.24 7.63
#